data_AF-A0A7K2X6M9-F1
#
_entry.id   AF-A0A7K2X6M9-F1
#
_cell.length_a   1.000
_cell.length_b   1.000
_cell.length_c   1.000
_cell.angle_alpha   90.00
_cell.angle_beta   90.00
_cell.angle_gamma   90.00
#
_symmetry.space_group_name_H-M   'P 1'
#
loop_
_entity.id
_entity.type
_entity.pdbx_description
1 polymer ?
#
loop_
_entity_poly.entity_id
_entity_poly.type
_entity_poly.pdbx_seq_one_letter_code
_entity_poly.pdbx_strand_id
1 'polypeptide(L)' 'RPRFRLVALPHAGGWPSAFRSWWQVLPDDVECVVAQMPGRGARVNEPLVNRVEPMVDALARELAELEPLPYAVVGHSFG' A
#
# COMPACT_ATOMS: atom_id res chain seq x y z
N ARG A 1 2.37 -14.00 14.32
CA ARG A 1 2.56 -14.01 12.85
C ARG A 1 1.23 -13.64 12.22
N PRO A 2 1.21 -12.74 11.23
CA PRO A 2 -0.04 -12.33 10.59
C PRO A 2 -0.71 -13.52 9.89
N ARG A 3 -2.05 -13.52 9.90
CA ARG A 3 -2.90 -14.52 9.23
C ARG A 3 -3.65 -13.95 8.04
N PHE A 4 -3.70 -12.62 7.95
CA PHE A 4 -4.36 -11.88 6.88
C PHE A 4 -3.59 -10.59 6.59
N ARG A 5 -3.64 -10.12 5.34
CA ARG A 5 -3.01 -8.85 4.91
C ARG A 5 -4.03 -7.88 4.33
N LEU A 6 -3.95 -6.63 4.76
CA LEU A 6 -4.67 -5.51 4.15
C LEU A 6 -3.68 -4.65 3.37
N VAL A 7 -3.85 -4.62 2.05
CA VAL A 7 -3.04 -3.80 1.13
C VAL A 7 -3.76 -2.48 0.91
N ALA A 8 -3.25 -1.39 1.47
CA ALA A 8 -3.88 -0.08 1.46
C ALA A 8 -3.25 0.86 0.43
N LEU A 9 -4.08 1.42 -0.44
CA LEU A 9 -3.70 2.32 -1.51
C LEU A 9 -4.17 3.75 -1.16
N PRO A 10 -3.24 4.68 -0.87
CA PRO A 10 -3.59 6.07 -0.54
C PRO A 10 -4.21 6.83 -1.72
N HIS A 11 -4.92 7.91 -1.41
CA HIS A 11 -5.42 8.86 -2.40
C HIS A 11 -4.28 9.51 -3.19
N ALA A 12 -4.63 10.17 -4.31
CA ALA A 12 -3.69 10.94 -5.10
C ALA A 12 -2.96 12.00 -4.26
N GLY A 13 -1.62 11.95 -4.25
CA GLY A 13 -0.80 12.83 -3.40
C GLY A 13 -0.71 12.41 -1.93
N GLY A 14 -1.40 11.34 -1.54
CA GLY A 14 -1.41 10.78 -0.21
C GLY A 14 -0.11 10.08 0.19
N TRP A 15 0.00 9.81 1.49
CA TRP A 15 1.18 9.26 2.14
C TRP A 15 0.80 7.98 2.88
N PRO A 16 1.74 7.05 3.15
CA PRO A 16 1.44 5.85 3.94
C PRO A 16 0.80 6.16 5.30
N SER A 17 1.14 7.32 5.89
CA SER A 17 0.57 7.80 7.15
C SER A 17 -0.94 8.07 7.10
N ALA A 18 -1.57 8.12 5.92
CA ALA A 18 -3.03 8.24 5.77
C ALA A 18 -3.78 7.09 6.45
N PHE A 19 -3.13 5.92 6.62
CA PHE A 19 -3.69 4.75 7.28
C PHE A 19 -3.13 4.52 8.69
N ARG A 20 -2.38 5.48 9.28
CA ARG A 20 -1.71 5.29 10.57
C ARG A 20 -2.68 4.96 11.72
N SER A 21 -3.89 5.51 11.70
CA SER A 21 -4.91 5.25 12.72
C SER A 21 -5.39 3.80 12.72
N TRP A 22 -5.21 3.06 11.63
CA TRP A 22 -5.69 1.69 11.52
C TRP A 22 -4.90 0.72 12.40
N TRP A 23 -3.64 1.03 12.69
CA TRP A 23 -2.84 0.25 13.64
C TRP A 23 -3.44 0.18 15.05
N GLN A 24 -4.37 1.08 15.38
CA GLN A 24 -5.05 1.09 16.69
C GLN A 24 -6.33 0.24 16.71
N VAL A 25 -6.86 -0.15 15.55
CA VAL A 25 -8.19 -0.79 15.44
C VAL A 25 -8.15 -2.12 14.70
N LEU A 26 -7.07 -2.44 14.01
CA LEU A 26 -6.90 -3.73 13.35
C LEU A 26 -6.60 -4.83 14.39
N PRO A 27 -7.12 -6.05 14.19
CA PRO A 27 -6.74 -7.21 15.00
C PRO A 27 -5.23 -7.48 14.94
N ASP A 28 -4.67 -8.03 16.01
CA ASP A 28 -3.23 -8.33 16.13
C ASP A 28 -2.69 -9.33 15.08
N ASP A 29 -3.58 -10.10 14.45
CA ASP A 29 -3.25 -11.06 13.40
C ASP A 29 -3.46 -10.52 11.97
N VAL A 30 -3.81 -9.23 11.82
CA VAL A 30 -3.92 -8.55 10.53
C VAL A 30 -2.72 -7.64 10.31
N GLU A 31 -1.95 -7.94 9.26
CA GLU A 31 -0.90 -7.05 8.78
C GLU A 31 -1.50 -5.97 7.87
N CYS A 32 -1.18 -4.71 8.11
CA CYS A 32 -1.52 -3.62 7.19
C CYS A 32 -0.25 -3.14 6.47
N VAL A 33 -0.22 -3.34 5.16
CA VAL A 33 0.82 -2.79 4.28
C VAL A 33 0.23 -1.65 3.48
N VAL A 34 0.94 -0.53 3.40
CA VAL A 34 0.45 0.67 2.73
C VAL A 34 1.37 1.01 1.58
N ALA A 35 0.81 1.13 0.37
CA ALA A 35 1.58 1.45 -0.82
C ALA A 35 2.20 2.85 -0.71
N GLN A 36 3.50 2.94 -1.02
CA GLN A 36 4.21 4.21 -1.14
C GLN A 36 4.58 4.46 -2.60
N MET A 37 3.86 5.39 -3.24
CA MET A 37 4.06 5.73 -4.64
C MET A 37 5.37 6.52 -4.87
N PRO A 38 6.02 6.36 -6.03
CA PRO A 38 7.17 7.17 -6.43
C PRO A 38 6.89 8.68 -6.43
N GLY A 39 7.92 9.47 -6.15
CA GLY A 39 7.84 10.94 -6.07
C GLY A 39 7.07 11.45 -4.85
N ARG A 40 6.90 10.61 -3.82
CA ARG A 40 6.26 10.95 -2.54
C ARG A 40 7.08 10.43 -1.35
N GLY A 41 7.20 11.25 -0.31
CA GLY A 41 7.87 10.93 0.94
C GLY A 41 9.28 10.40 0.83
N ALA A 42 9.55 9.26 1.45
CA ALA A 42 10.88 8.63 1.36
C ALA A 42 11.32 8.38 -0.09
N ARG A 43 10.37 8.34 -1.05
CA ARG A 43 10.59 8.17 -2.49
C ARG A 43 10.48 9.48 -3.27
N VAL A 44 10.64 10.65 -2.64
CA VAL A 44 10.46 11.97 -3.29
C VAL A 44 11.38 12.22 -4.48
N ASN A 45 12.57 11.61 -4.47
CA ASN A 45 13.55 11.75 -5.56
C ASN A 45 13.26 10.84 -6.77
N GLU A 46 12.26 9.96 -6.68
CA GLU A 46 11.87 9.12 -7.80
C GLU A 46 10.89 9.85 -8.72
N PRO A 47 10.93 9.59 -10.04
CA PRO A 47 9.99 10.19 -10.98
C PRO A 47 8.53 9.87 -10.63
N LEU A 48 7.64 10.83 -10.86
CA LEU A 48 6.20 10.59 -10.73
C LEU A 48 5.73 9.61 -11.80
N VAL A 49 4.84 8.71 -11.42
CA VAL A 49 4.16 7.81 -12.35
C VAL A 49 2.93 8.53 -12.92
N ASN A 50 2.78 8.51 -14.24
CA ASN A 50 1.67 9.17 -14.96
C ASN A 50 0.70 8.18 -15.63
N ARG A 51 0.87 6.88 -15.37
CA ARG A 51 0.06 5.77 -15.90
C ARG A 51 -0.25 4.79 -14.78
N VAL A 52 -1.48 4.28 -14.75
CA VAL A 52 -1.92 3.35 -13.71
C VAL A 52 -1.36 1.95 -13.94
N GLU A 53 -1.24 1.52 -15.20
CA GLU A 53 -0.89 0.15 -15.54
C GLU A 53 0.53 -0.24 -15.04
N PRO A 54 1.58 0.57 -15.30
CA PRO A 54 2.91 0.27 -14.75
C PRO A 54 2.97 0.34 -13.23
N MET A 55 2.11 1.15 -12.61
CA MET A 55 2.02 1.27 -11.16
C MET A 55 1.43 -0.01 -10.55
N VAL A 56 0.34 -0.53 -11.13
CA VAL A 56 -0.29 -1.79 -10.71
C VAL A 56 0.68 -2.96 -10.88
N ASP A 57 1.40 -3.04 -12.00
CA ASP A 57 2.40 -4.09 -12.23
C ASP A 57 3.51 -4.07 -11.19
N ALA A 58 4.00 -2.87 -10.83
CA ALA A 58 5.02 -2.72 -9.80
C ALA A 58 4.50 -3.15 -8.42
N LEU A 59 3.31 -2.69 -8.03
CA LEU A 59 2.68 -3.06 -6.76
C LEU A 59 2.41 -4.57 -6.66
N ALA A 60 1.96 -5.18 -7.76
CA ALA A 60 1.71 -6.62 -7.80
C ALA A 60 3.01 -7.43 -7.64
N ARG A 61 4.11 -6.98 -8.23
CA ARG A 61 5.44 -7.60 -8.05
C ARG A 61 5.92 -7.45 -6.61
N GLU A 62 5.86 -6.25 -6.03
CA GLU A 62 6.25 -6.03 -4.63
C GLU A 62 5.40 -6.88 -3.66
N LEU A 63 4.08 -6.97 -3.90
CA LEU A 63 3.20 -7.83 -3.10
C LEU A 63 3.55 -9.31 -3.22
N ALA A 64 3.98 -9.77 -4.39
CA ALA A 64 4.37 -11.16 -4.63
C ALA A 64 5.70 -11.56 -3.94
N GLU A 65 6.55 -10.59 -3.57
CA GLU A 65 7.77 -10.84 -2.80
C GLU A 65 7.51 -11.02 -1.29
N LEU A 66 6.32 -10.66 -0.81
CA LEU A 66 5.93 -10.85 0.58
C LEU A 66 5.49 -12.29 0.87
N GLU A 67 5.48 -12.66 2.15
CA GLU A 67 4.92 -13.96 2.59
C GLU A 67 3.48 -14.12 2.06
N PRO A 68 3.13 -15.24 1.40
CA PRO A 68 1.79 -15.47 0.88
C PRO A 68 0.77 -15.58 2.03
N LEU A 69 -0.16 -14.63 2.09
CA LEU A 69 -1.28 -14.63 3.03
C LEU A 69 -2.58 -14.32 2.27
N PRO A 70 -3.75 -14.79 2.75
CA PRO A 70 -5.02 -14.23 2.32
C PRO A 70 -4.99 -12.71 2.48
N TYR A 71 -5.41 -11.97 1.47
CA TYR A 71 -5.37 -10.51 1.50
C TYR A 71 -6.60 -9.86 0.91
N ALA A 72 -6.84 -8.62 1.34
CA ALA A 72 -7.77 -7.70 0.71
C ALA A 72 -7.02 -6.43 0.29
N VAL A 73 -7.50 -5.80 -0.78
CA VAL A 73 -7.01 -4.49 -1.22
C VAL A 73 -8.06 -3.45 -0.85
N VAL A 74 -7.62 -2.32 -0.29
CA VAL A 74 -8.49 -1.18 -0.02
C VAL A 74 -7.90 0.07 -0.64
N GLY A 75 -8.74 0.81 -1.35
CA GLY A 75 -8.39 2.02 -2.06
C GLY A 75 -9.12 3.22 -1.48
N HIS A 76 -8.40 4.31 -1.22
CA HIS A 76 -9.01 5.57 -0.81
C HIS A 76 -9.01 6.56 -1.99
N SER A 77 -10.20 6.92 -2.48
CA SER A 77 -10.38 7.84 -3.61
C SER A 77 -9.76 7.31 -4.91
N PHE A 78 -8.61 7.83 -5.33
CA PHE A 78 -7.89 7.37 -6.53
C PHE A 78 -7.08 6.08 -6.28
N GLY A 79 -6.77 5.81 -5.02
CA GLY A 79 -6.10 4.56 -4.62
C GLY A 79 -6.99 3.36 -4.83
#